data_AF-A0A7C5SYL5-F1
#
_entry.id   AF-A0A7C5SYL5-F1
#
_cell.length_a   1.000
_cell.length_b   1.000
_cell.length_c   1.000
_cell.angle_alpha   90.00
_cell.angle_beta   90.00
_cell.angle_gamma   90.00
#
_symmetry.space_group_name_H-M   'P 1'
#
loop_
_entity.id
_entity.type
_entity.pdbx_description
1 polymer ?
#
loop_
_entity_poly.entity_id
_entity_poly.type
_entity_poly.pdbx_seq_one_letter_code
_entity_poly.pdbx_strand_id
1 'polypeptide(L)'
;MREFEPILDLRSGRIVGYEVLYRGVEDRESFFETCTEEKDLEIFLGHVEEIRRIEGRNSKLYFVNIFGNTLLNYWDVIERECKDLKECLVLEISEKRKMDAGKLSGVLENSGFKVCLDDFGSGWSSIETAIKLRPQYIKIDVKQLSEVLPMVLRITKMLQARPIIEKVDTVKELVKLNRYKAFLLQGRILEEVL
;
A
#
# COMPACT_ATOMS: atom_id res chain seq x y z
N MET A 1 2.16 -2.77 -19.33
CA MET A 1 3.03 -1.64 -18.94
C MET A 1 2.92 -1.46 -17.43
N ARG A 2 3.97 -1.01 -16.74
CA ARG A 2 3.96 -0.72 -15.29
C ARG A 2 4.15 0.77 -15.09
N GLU A 3 3.44 1.34 -14.14
CA GLU A 3 3.55 2.75 -13.76
C GLU A 3 3.98 2.85 -12.30
N PHE A 4 4.77 3.87 -11.98
CA PHE A 4 5.27 4.14 -10.64
C PHE A 4 4.68 5.46 -10.15
N GLU A 5 3.66 5.37 -9.30
CA GLU A 5 3.03 6.55 -8.73
C GLU A 5 3.77 7.00 -7.46
N PRO A 6 4.20 8.27 -7.36
CA PRO A 6 5.07 8.71 -6.28
C PRO A 6 4.33 8.86 -4.94
N ILE A 7 5.04 8.55 -3.85
CA ILE A 7 4.64 8.83 -2.48
C ILE A 7 5.59 9.88 -1.88
N LEU A 8 5.08 11.08 -1.61
CA LEU A 8 5.82 12.23 -1.10
C LEU A 8 5.79 12.27 0.44
N ASP A 9 6.93 12.51 1.10
CA ASP A 9 6.95 12.94 2.51
C ASP A 9 7.04 14.47 2.60
N LEU A 10 5.92 15.10 2.96
CA LEU A 10 5.77 16.55 3.10
C LEU A 10 6.79 17.19 4.04
N ARG A 11 7.30 16.48 5.04
CA ARG A 11 8.28 17.06 5.98
C ARG A 11 9.63 17.28 5.31
N SER A 12 10.00 16.35 4.44
CA SER A 12 11.29 16.35 3.76
C SER A 12 11.24 16.97 2.37
N GLY A 13 10.04 17.07 1.78
CA GLY A 13 9.86 17.47 0.38
C GLY A 13 10.41 16.43 -0.61
N ARG A 14 10.58 15.18 -0.19
CA ARG A 14 11.19 14.12 -1.01
C ARG A 14 10.23 12.97 -1.24
N ILE A 15 10.31 12.37 -2.42
CA ILE A 15 9.68 11.08 -2.70
C ILE A 15 10.34 10.01 -1.86
N VAL A 16 9.55 9.29 -1.05
CA VAL A 16 10.03 8.20 -0.19
C VAL A 16 9.82 6.83 -0.80
N GLY A 17 8.91 6.72 -1.77
CA GLY A 17 8.59 5.47 -2.43
C GLY A 17 7.63 5.65 -3.58
N TYR A 18 7.24 4.54 -4.17
CA TYR A 18 6.30 4.47 -5.28
C TYR A 18 5.31 3.34 -5.07
N GLU A 19 4.07 3.55 -5.46
CA GLU A 19 3.15 2.44 -5.73
C GLU A 19 3.38 1.95 -7.16
N VAL A 20 3.53 0.64 -7.33
CA VAL A 20 3.76 0.02 -8.64
C VAL A 20 2.45 -0.53 -9.18
N LEU A 21 1.96 0.08 -10.25
CA LEU A 21 0.65 -0.18 -10.81
C LEU A 21 0.72 -0.96 -12.12
N TYR A 22 -0.18 -1.93 -12.27
CA TYR A 22 -0.35 -2.65 -13.53
C TYR A 22 -1.26 -1.86 -14.48
N ARG A 23 -0.71 -1.43 -15.62
CA ARG A 23 -1.41 -0.72 -16.71
C ARG A 23 -1.48 -1.56 -17.99
N GLY A 24 -1.57 -2.88 -17.85
CA GLY A 24 -1.70 -3.79 -19.00
C GLY A 24 -3.14 -4.03 -19.45
N VAL A 25 -4.11 -3.32 -18.85
CA VAL A 25 -5.55 -3.46 -19.07
C VAL A 25 -6.19 -2.07 -19.06
N GLU A 26 -7.31 -1.91 -19.77
CA GLU A 26 -8.05 -0.64 -19.85
C GLU A 26 -8.79 -0.34 -18.53
N ASP A 27 -9.63 -1.26 -18.07
CA ASP A 27 -10.34 -1.16 -16.79
C ASP A 27 -9.66 -2.06 -15.74
N ARG A 28 -8.90 -1.43 -14.84
CA ARG A 28 -8.20 -2.14 -13.77
C ARG A 28 -9.14 -2.66 -12.70
N GLU A 29 -10.18 -1.91 -12.35
CA GLU A 29 -11.06 -2.28 -11.25
C GLU A 29 -11.83 -3.56 -11.63
N SER A 30 -12.46 -3.55 -12.81
CA SER A 30 -13.16 -4.72 -13.35
C SER A 30 -12.21 -5.91 -13.61
N PHE A 31 -11.00 -5.64 -14.10
CA PHE A 31 -10.00 -6.70 -14.30
C PHE A 31 -9.64 -7.39 -12.99
N PHE A 32 -9.32 -6.61 -11.94
CA PHE A 32 -8.90 -7.20 -10.69
C PHE A 32 -10.07 -7.91 -10.00
N GLU A 33 -11.31 -7.40 -10.06
CA GLU A 33 -12.51 -8.07 -9.52
C GLU A 33 -12.64 -9.54 -9.94
N THR A 34 -12.26 -9.87 -11.17
CA THR A 34 -12.33 -11.23 -11.74
C THR A 34 -10.97 -11.94 -11.83
N CYS A 35 -9.89 -11.29 -11.39
CA CYS A 35 -8.53 -11.81 -11.45
C CYS A 35 -8.35 -13.02 -10.54
N THR A 36 -7.73 -14.09 -11.07
CA THR A 36 -7.38 -15.29 -10.30
C THR A 36 -6.12 -15.05 -9.47
N GLU A 37 -5.90 -15.90 -8.47
CA GLU A 37 -4.70 -15.81 -7.62
C GLU A 37 -3.42 -16.10 -8.41
N GLU A 38 -3.45 -17.01 -9.40
CA GLU A 38 -2.30 -17.27 -10.28
C GLU A 38 -1.95 -16.02 -11.09
N LYS A 39 -2.97 -15.32 -11.61
CA LYS A 39 -2.75 -14.11 -12.41
C LYS A 39 -2.28 -12.94 -11.55
N ASP A 40 -2.83 -12.81 -10.35
CA ASP A 40 -2.36 -11.84 -9.34
C ASP A 40 -0.89 -12.08 -8.99
N LEU A 41 -0.49 -13.33 -8.75
CA LEU A 41 0.90 -13.71 -8.51
C LEU A 41 1.82 -13.37 -9.70
N GLU A 42 1.39 -13.68 -10.94
CA GLU A 42 2.15 -13.35 -12.15
C GLU A 42 2.39 -11.84 -12.27
N ILE A 43 1.35 -11.04 -12.02
CA ILE A 43 1.43 -9.58 -12.05
C ILE A 43 2.38 -9.07 -10.97
N PHE A 44 2.22 -9.55 -9.73
CA PHE A 44 3.06 -9.24 -8.57
C PHE A 44 4.54 -9.55 -8.85
N LEU A 45 4.86 -10.77 -9.29
CA LEU A 45 6.23 -11.17 -9.59
C LEU A 45 6.83 -10.34 -10.73
N GLY A 46 6.03 -9.98 -11.74
CA GLY A 46 6.52 -9.08 -12.76
C GLY A 46 6.78 -7.65 -12.25
N HIS A 47 6.09 -7.18 -11.19
CA HIS A 47 6.43 -5.92 -10.52
C HIS A 47 7.76 -6.02 -9.78
N VAL A 48 7.98 -7.15 -9.10
CA VAL A 48 9.23 -7.48 -8.41
C VAL A 48 10.42 -7.44 -9.37
N GLU A 49 10.30 -8.05 -10.56
CA GLU A 49 11.36 -8.00 -11.58
C GLU A 49 11.63 -6.57 -12.07
N GLU A 50 10.59 -5.76 -12.23
CA GLU A 50 10.77 -4.37 -12.67
C GLU A 50 11.49 -3.54 -11.60
N ILE A 51 11.13 -3.70 -10.33
CA ILE A 51 11.81 -3.06 -9.20
C ILE A 51 13.28 -3.48 -9.14
N ARG A 52 13.58 -4.76 -9.40
CA ARG A 52 14.95 -5.28 -9.35
C ARG A 52 15.87 -4.60 -10.38
N ARG A 53 15.33 -4.16 -11.52
CA ARG A 53 16.06 -3.44 -12.58
C ARG A 53 16.37 -1.98 -12.23
N ILE A 54 15.74 -1.42 -11.20
CA ILE A 54 15.98 -0.03 -10.80
C ILE A 54 17.31 0.08 -10.05
N GLU A 55 18.21 0.91 -10.59
CA GLU A 55 19.45 1.27 -9.92
C GLU A 55 19.16 2.05 -8.62
N GLY A 56 19.85 1.72 -7.54
CA GLY A 56 19.64 2.37 -6.25
C GLY A 56 18.26 2.12 -5.63
N ARG A 57 17.54 1.06 -6.03
CA ARG A 57 16.20 0.70 -5.53
C ARG A 57 16.06 0.73 -4.00
N ASN A 58 17.10 0.37 -3.26
CA ASN A 58 17.08 0.37 -1.80
C ASN A 58 16.97 1.78 -1.16
N SER A 59 17.07 2.85 -1.94
CA SER A 59 16.84 4.23 -1.49
C SER A 59 15.37 4.63 -1.40
N LYS A 60 14.46 3.79 -1.92
CA LYS A 60 13.01 4.01 -2.01
C LYS A 60 12.26 2.79 -1.50
N LEU A 61 10.98 3.00 -1.16
CA LEU A 61 10.03 1.92 -0.92
C LEU A 61 9.18 1.67 -2.16
N TYR A 62 8.78 0.44 -2.40
CA TYR A 62 7.91 0.04 -3.50
C TYR A 62 6.71 -0.71 -2.94
N PHE A 63 5.54 -0.11 -3.07
CA PHE A 63 4.27 -0.67 -2.64
C PHE A 63 3.70 -1.48 -3.80
N VAL A 64 3.51 -2.77 -3.59
CA VAL A 64 3.04 -3.70 -4.63
C VAL A 64 1.83 -4.44 -4.11
N ASN A 65 0.73 -4.26 -4.83
CA ASN A 65 -0.54 -4.91 -4.56
C ASN A 65 -0.42 -6.43 -4.69
N ILE A 66 -0.98 -7.15 -3.72
CA ILE A 66 -1.17 -8.60 -3.74
C ILE A 66 -2.40 -8.99 -2.96
N PHE A 67 -3.19 -9.94 -3.46
CA PHE A 67 -4.34 -10.43 -2.71
C PHE A 67 -3.89 -11.23 -1.49
N GLY A 68 -4.61 -11.08 -0.37
CA GLY A 68 -4.31 -11.82 0.85
C GLY A 68 -4.30 -13.34 0.63
N ASN A 69 -5.23 -13.89 -0.15
CA ASN A 69 -5.26 -15.33 -0.43
C ASN A 69 -4.12 -15.77 -1.37
N THR A 70 -3.76 -14.97 -2.38
CA THR A 70 -2.56 -15.20 -3.19
C THR A 70 -1.32 -15.29 -2.30
N LEU A 71 -1.17 -14.35 -1.36
CA LEU A 71 -0.05 -14.35 -0.42
C LEU A 71 -0.01 -15.61 0.43
N LEU A 72 -1.15 -16.06 0.95
CA LEU A 72 -1.24 -17.28 1.76
C LEU A 72 -0.93 -18.54 0.97
N ASN A 73 -1.51 -18.67 -0.24
CA ASN A 73 -1.41 -19.89 -1.04
C ASN A 73 -0.03 -20.02 -1.73
N TYR A 74 0.66 -18.90 -1.93
CA TYR A 74 1.94 -18.86 -2.64
C TYR A 74 3.10 -18.27 -1.80
N TRP A 75 2.97 -18.29 -0.46
CA TRP A 75 3.95 -17.66 0.43
C TRP A 75 5.39 -18.11 0.18
N ASP A 76 5.62 -19.42 0.05
CA ASP A 76 6.96 -19.98 -0.16
C ASP A 76 7.62 -19.45 -1.45
N VAL A 77 6.80 -19.20 -2.49
CA VAL A 77 7.27 -18.60 -3.74
C VAL A 77 7.57 -17.13 -3.52
N ILE A 78 6.63 -16.36 -2.96
CA ILE A 78 6.79 -14.93 -2.71
C ILE A 78 8.00 -14.64 -1.83
N GLU A 79 8.15 -15.36 -0.72
CA GLU A 79 9.27 -15.17 0.20
C GLU A 79 10.61 -15.45 -0.48
N ARG A 80 10.69 -16.54 -1.26
CA ARG A 80 11.91 -16.91 -1.97
C ARG A 80 12.27 -15.89 -3.04
N GLU A 81 11.32 -15.55 -3.91
CA GLU A 81 11.56 -14.66 -5.06
C GLU A 81 11.77 -13.20 -4.65
N CYS A 82 11.27 -12.78 -3.48
CA CYS A 82 11.37 -11.39 -3.02
C CYS A 82 12.41 -11.17 -1.92
N LYS A 83 13.21 -12.19 -1.58
CA LYS A 83 14.18 -12.14 -0.47
C LYS A 83 15.17 -10.98 -0.60
N ASP A 84 15.61 -10.67 -1.81
CA ASP A 84 16.56 -9.58 -2.10
C ASP A 84 15.93 -8.18 -2.03
N LEU A 85 14.60 -8.10 -1.96
CA LEU A 85 13.85 -6.85 -1.92
C LEU A 85 13.18 -6.59 -0.55
N LYS A 86 13.35 -7.45 0.46
CA LYS A 86 12.70 -7.32 1.79
C LYS A 86 12.81 -5.92 2.40
N GLU A 87 13.91 -5.21 2.16
CA GLU A 87 14.13 -3.87 2.70
C GLU A 87 13.33 -2.77 2.00
N CYS A 88 13.09 -2.90 0.69
CA CYS A 88 12.44 -1.89 -0.12
C CYS A 88 11.01 -2.26 -0.58
N LEU A 89 10.64 -3.54 -0.58
CA LEU A 89 9.32 -4.01 -0.97
C LEU A 89 8.34 -3.90 0.20
N VAL A 90 7.18 -3.32 -0.07
CA VAL A 90 6.04 -3.24 0.83
C VAL A 90 4.89 -4.01 0.18
N LEU A 91 4.42 -5.05 0.87
CA LEU A 91 3.28 -5.85 0.44
C LEU A 91 2.00 -5.08 0.74
N GLU A 92 1.31 -4.64 -0.29
CA GLU A 92 0.08 -3.87 -0.18
C GLU A 92 -1.12 -4.81 -0.33
N ILE A 93 -1.95 -4.86 0.71
CA ILE A 93 -3.07 -5.80 0.81
C ILE A 93 -4.35 -4.99 1.00
N SER A 94 -5.28 -5.06 0.05
CA SER A 94 -6.58 -4.36 0.13
C SER A 94 -7.58 -5.11 1.00
N GLU A 95 -8.24 -4.39 1.90
CA GLU A 95 -9.27 -4.96 2.77
C GLU A 95 -10.59 -5.31 2.08
N LYS A 96 -10.82 -4.81 0.86
CA LYS A 96 -12.05 -5.09 0.10
C LYS A 96 -12.19 -6.57 -0.25
N ARG A 97 -11.06 -7.29 -0.32
CA ARG A 97 -11.05 -8.73 -0.58
C ARG A 97 -11.09 -9.51 0.72
N LYS A 98 -11.96 -10.52 0.76
CA LYS A 98 -12.04 -11.45 1.89
C LYS A 98 -10.69 -12.16 2.06
N MET A 99 -10.10 -12.02 3.23
CA MET A 99 -8.85 -12.64 3.62
C MET A 99 -8.90 -13.11 5.07
N ASP A 100 -8.05 -14.08 5.43
CA ASP A 100 -7.83 -14.47 6.82
C ASP A 100 -6.63 -13.70 7.39
N ALA A 101 -6.92 -12.55 8.02
CA ALA A 101 -5.91 -11.69 8.62
C ALA A 101 -5.07 -12.40 9.70
N GLY A 102 -5.61 -13.42 10.37
CA GLY A 102 -4.88 -14.19 11.38
C GLY A 102 -3.81 -15.08 10.75
N LYS A 103 -4.18 -15.82 9.69
CA LYS A 103 -3.22 -16.62 8.92
C LYS A 103 -2.17 -15.75 8.23
N LEU A 104 -2.59 -14.63 7.67
CA LEU A 104 -1.68 -13.66 7.04
C LEU A 104 -0.67 -13.13 8.04
N SER A 105 -1.14 -12.75 9.23
CA SER A 105 -0.25 -12.34 10.32
C SER A 105 0.78 -13.44 10.63
N GLY A 106 0.35 -14.70 10.73
CA GLY A 106 1.26 -15.83 11.01
C GLY A 106 2.35 -16.06 9.95
N VAL A 107 2.05 -15.90 8.66
CA VAL A 107 3.09 -16.06 7.61
C VAL A 107 3.99 -14.83 7.48
N LEU A 108 3.45 -13.63 7.76
CA LEU A 108 4.20 -12.38 7.70
C LEU A 108 5.04 -12.14 8.96
N GLU A 109 4.67 -12.76 10.08
CA GLU A 109 5.40 -12.69 11.34
C GLU A 109 6.84 -13.18 11.13
N ASN A 110 7.83 -12.38 11.53
CA ASN A 110 9.26 -12.63 11.34
C ASN A 110 9.75 -12.75 9.88
N SER A 111 8.89 -12.56 8.88
CA SER A 111 9.30 -12.58 7.47
C SER A 111 10.25 -11.43 7.10
N GLY A 112 10.18 -10.31 7.84
CA GLY A 112 10.93 -9.09 7.56
C GLY A 112 10.33 -8.20 6.47
N PHE A 113 9.25 -8.64 5.81
CA PHE A 113 8.54 -7.78 4.86
C PHE A 113 7.77 -6.67 5.58
N LYS A 114 7.69 -5.51 4.91
CA LYS A 114 6.80 -4.43 5.31
C LYS A 114 5.43 -4.66 4.67
N VAL A 115 4.39 -4.26 5.37
CA VAL A 115 2.99 -4.42 4.97
C VAL A 115 2.31 -3.07 4.95
N CYS A 116 1.53 -2.82 3.91
CA CYS A 116 0.58 -1.73 3.81
C CYS A 116 -0.84 -2.30 3.75
N LEU A 117 -1.72 -1.82 4.60
CA LEU A 117 -3.15 -2.11 4.49
C LEU A 117 -3.79 -1.03 3.62
N ASP A 118 -4.35 -1.45 2.50
CA ASP A 118 -5.02 -0.59 1.52
C ASP A 118 -6.54 -0.56 1.71
N ASP A 119 -7.18 0.49 1.19
CA ASP A 119 -8.61 0.74 1.24
C ASP A 119 -9.20 0.81 2.67
N PHE A 120 -8.41 1.19 3.67
CA PHE A 120 -8.83 1.18 5.08
C PHE A 120 -10.11 2.00 5.32
N GLY A 121 -11.11 1.39 5.95
CA GLY A 121 -12.42 1.97 6.26
C GLY A 121 -13.49 1.75 5.19
N SER A 122 -13.19 1.00 4.13
CA SER A 122 -14.17 0.50 3.15
C SER A 122 -14.85 -0.81 3.56
N GLY A 123 -14.26 -1.55 4.50
CA GLY A 123 -14.74 -2.83 5.01
C GLY A 123 -15.36 -2.78 6.41
N TRP A 124 -15.93 -3.91 6.84
CA TRP A 124 -16.66 -4.03 8.11
C TRP A 124 -15.75 -4.10 9.35
N SER A 125 -14.49 -4.51 9.20
CA SER A 125 -13.58 -4.84 10.33
C SER A 125 -12.16 -4.32 10.14
N SER A 126 -11.97 -3.20 9.44
CA SER A 126 -10.66 -2.58 9.15
C SER A 126 -9.74 -2.48 10.36
N ILE A 127 -10.29 -2.08 11.51
CA ILE A 127 -9.55 -1.98 12.78
C ILE A 127 -9.08 -3.35 13.25
N GLU A 128 -9.94 -4.37 13.21
CA GLU A 128 -9.58 -5.74 13.61
C GLU A 128 -8.49 -6.30 12.70
N THR A 129 -8.63 -6.12 11.38
CA THR A 129 -7.63 -6.52 10.39
C THR A 129 -6.30 -5.83 10.66
N ALA A 130 -6.30 -4.51 10.90
CA ALA A 130 -5.09 -3.76 11.22
C ALA A 130 -4.45 -4.19 12.57
N ILE A 131 -5.25 -4.53 13.58
CA ILE A 131 -4.76 -5.06 14.87
C ILE A 131 -4.05 -6.41 14.66
N LYS A 132 -4.62 -7.29 13.83
CA LYS A 132 -4.06 -8.63 13.56
C LYS A 132 -2.81 -8.54 12.69
N LEU A 133 -2.85 -7.78 11.59
CA LEU A 133 -1.75 -7.67 10.64
C LEU A 133 -0.61 -6.78 11.12
N ARG A 134 -0.89 -5.80 12.00
CA ARG A 134 0.07 -4.79 12.48
C ARG A 134 0.91 -4.17 11.35
N PRO A 135 0.25 -3.60 10.31
CA PRO A 135 0.96 -3.11 9.14
C PRO A 135 1.81 -1.88 9.48
N GLN A 136 2.93 -1.70 8.77
CA GLN A 136 3.76 -0.51 8.93
C GLN A 136 3.11 0.73 8.31
N TYR A 137 2.25 0.52 7.31
CA TYR A 137 1.55 1.57 6.59
C TYR A 137 0.04 1.29 6.52
N ILE A 138 -0.77 2.34 6.58
CA ILE A 138 -2.20 2.26 6.29
C ILE A 138 -2.51 3.36 5.30
N LYS A 139 -3.08 2.98 4.16
CA LYS A 139 -3.57 3.90 3.14
C LYS A 139 -4.98 4.38 3.50
N ILE A 140 -5.20 5.68 3.36
CA ILE A 140 -6.42 6.37 3.76
C ILE A 140 -6.88 7.24 2.59
N ASP A 141 -8.03 6.90 2.04
CA ASP A 141 -8.74 7.74 1.08
C ASP A 141 -9.32 8.97 1.80
N VAL A 142 -8.76 10.15 1.50
CA VAL A 142 -9.16 11.40 2.14
C VAL A 142 -10.59 11.82 1.81
N LYS A 143 -11.12 11.38 0.66
CA LYS A 143 -12.46 11.71 0.18
C LYS A 143 -13.48 10.84 0.89
N GLN A 144 -13.21 9.53 0.96
CA GLN A 144 -14.10 8.57 1.62
C GLN A 144 -14.21 8.82 3.13
N LEU A 145 -13.10 9.13 3.80
CA LEU A 145 -13.06 9.28 5.26
C LEU A 145 -12.99 10.74 5.73
N SER A 146 -13.40 11.69 4.88
CA SER A 146 -13.20 13.13 5.11
C SER A 146 -13.80 13.68 6.42
N GLU A 147 -14.95 13.15 6.84
CA GLU A 147 -15.69 13.54 8.04
C GLU A 147 -15.06 12.99 9.33
N VAL A 148 -14.57 11.75 9.28
CA VAL A 148 -13.99 11.03 10.43
C VAL A 148 -12.47 11.02 10.42
N LEU A 149 -11.84 11.70 9.47
CA LEU A 149 -10.40 11.72 9.23
C LEU A 149 -9.55 11.94 10.50
N PRO A 150 -9.88 12.89 11.42
CA PRO A 150 -9.08 13.07 12.63
C PRO A 150 -9.06 11.84 13.53
N MET A 151 -10.19 11.11 13.62
CA MET A 151 -10.32 9.89 14.40
C MET A 151 -9.56 8.74 13.75
N VAL A 152 -9.71 8.57 12.44
CA VAL A 152 -9.00 7.54 11.66
C VAL A 152 -7.49 7.71 11.82
N LEU A 153 -6.97 8.93 11.63
CA LEU A 153 -5.54 9.21 11.81
C LEU A 153 -5.05 8.95 13.24
N ARG A 154 -5.90 9.19 14.25
CA ARG A 154 -5.57 8.87 15.64
C ARG A 154 -5.48 7.36 15.85
N ILE A 155 -6.43 6.59 15.32
CA ILE A 155 -6.44 5.13 15.39
C ILE A 155 -5.21 4.56 14.69
N THR A 156 -4.93 4.97 13.46
CA THR A 156 -3.74 4.54 12.69
C THR A 156 -2.45 4.77 13.49
N LYS A 157 -2.31 5.93 14.14
CA LYS A 157 -1.14 6.22 15.00
C LYS A 157 -1.10 5.37 16.27
N MET A 158 -2.25 5.08 16.89
CA MET A 158 -2.32 4.18 18.05
C MET A 158 -1.92 2.75 17.69
N LEU A 159 -2.22 2.33 16.46
CA LEU A 159 -1.75 1.06 15.88
C LEU A 159 -0.27 1.10 15.45
N GLN A 160 0.42 2.22 15.69
CA GLN A 160 1.82 2.46 15.32
C GLN A 160 2.10 2.39 13.80
N ALA A 161 1.05 2.44 12.99
CA ALA A 161 1.17 2.50 11.55
C ALA A 161 1.37 3.95 11.07
N ARG A 162 2.06 4.09 9.94
CA ARG A 162 2.25 5.38 9.27
C ARG A 162 1.12 5.59 8.26
N PRO A 163 0.26 6.61 8.42
CA PRO A 163 -0.78 6.89 7.45
C PRO A 163 -0.17 7.41 6.13
N ILE A 164 -0.62 6.85 5.01
CA ILE A 164 -0.43 7.36 3.66
C ILE A 164 -1.78 7.90 3.21
N ILE A 165 -1.85 9.18 2.87
CA ILE A 165 -3.10 9.80 2.44
C ILE A 165 -3.16 9.81 0.93
N GLU A 166 -4.21 9.23 0.39
CA GLU A 166 -4.40 9.07 -1.05
C GLU A 166 -5.46 10.01 -1.60
N LYS A 167 -5.46 10.14 -2.94
CA LYS A 167 -6.40 10.96 -3.72
C LYS A 167 -6.43 12.41 -3.25
N VAL A 168 -5.27 12.92 -2.84
CA VAL A 168 -5.08 14.33 -2.54
C VAL A 168 -4.92 15.07 -3.87
N ASP A 169 -5.91 15.91 -4.19
CA ASP A 169 -5.98 16.56 -5.50
C ASP A 169 -5.88 18.09 -5.39
N THR A 170 -6.00 18.65 -4.19
CA THR A 170 -6.03 20.11 -3.99
C THR A 170 -5.09 20.60 -2.89
N VAL A 171 -4.57 21.82 -3.05
CA VAL A 171 -3.79 22.51 -2.01
C VAL A 171 -4.59 22.66 -0.71
N LYS A 172 -5.91 22.85 -0.80
CA LYS A 172 -6.80 22.96 0.37
C LYS A 172 -6.80 21.69 1.22
N GLU A 173 -6.82 20.51 0.59
CA GLU A 173 -6.71 19.22 1.27
C GLU A 173 -5.33 19.09 1.93
N LEU A 174 -4.25 19.45 1.21
CA LEU A 174 -2.89 19.40 1.74
C LEU A 174 -2.73 20.27 3.01
N VAL A 175 -3.28 21.49 3.02
CA VAL A 175 -3.30 22.36 4.21
C VAL A 175 -4.09 21.74 5.37
N LYS A 176 -5.20 21.05 5.09
CA LYS A 176 -5.98 20.31 6.10
C LYS A 176 -5.14 19.18 6.71
N LEU A 177 -4.42 18.42 5.89
CA LEU A 177 -3.61 17.27 6.32
C LEU A 177 -2.40 17.66 7.18
N ASN A 178 -1.76 18.80 6.89
CA ASN A 178 -0.64 19.30 7.67
C ASN A 178 -1.01 19.49 9.16
N ARG A 179 -2.25 19.91 9.45
CA ARG A 179 -2.76 20.05 10.84
C ARG A 179 -2.78 18.74 11.61
N TYR A 180 -2.98 17.62 10.92
CA TYR A 180 -3.07 16.29 11.52
C TYR A 180 -1.75 15.54 11.56
N LYS A 181 -0.64 16.17 11.16
CA LYS A 181 0.69 15.54 11.09
C LYS A 181 0.66 14.24 10.26
N ALA A 182 -0.13 14.23 9.18
CA ALA A 182 -0.11 13.18 8.16
C ALA A 182 0.76 13.69 7.02
N PHE A 183 1.87 13.01 6.75
CA PHE A 183 2.95 13.57 5.94
C PHE A 183 3.26 12.75 4.69
N LEU A 184 2.83 11.50 4.63
CA LEU A 184 2.97 10.68 3.42
C LEU A 184 1.75 10.88 2.56
N LEU A 185 1.94 11.35 1.32
CA LEU A 185 0.87 11.68 0.39
C LEU A 185 1.06 10.99 -0.96
N GLN A 186 -0.07 10.66 -1.58
CA GLN A 186 -0.18 10.22 -2.97
C GLN A 186 -1.44 10.87 -3.58
N GLY A 187 -1.36 11.30 -4.84
CA GLY A 187 -2.48 11.91 -5.54
C GLY A 187 -2.03 12.89 -6.62
N ARG A 188 -2.99 13.41 -7.39
CA ARG A 188 -2.69 14.27 -8.54
C ARG A 188 -2.05 15.59 -8.15
N ILE A 189 -2.23 16.04 -6.90
CA ILE A 189 -1.59 17.25 -6.39
C ILE A 189 -0.07 17.23 -6.57
N LEU A 190 0.54 16.03 -6.62
CA LEU A 190 1.97 15.86 -6.79
C LEU A 190 2.49 16.38 -8.15
N GLU A 191 1.64 16.44 -9.18
CA GLU A 191 1.98 17.04 -10.47
C GLU A 191 2.15 18.57 -10.39
N GLU A 192 1.58 19.21 -9.37
CA GLU A 192 1.66 20.67 -9.16
C GLU A 192 2.79 21.07 -8.20
N VAL A 193 3.21 20.16 -7.31
CA VAL A 193 4.15 20.47 -6.21
C VAL A 193 5.54 19.84 -6.36
N LEU A 194 5.74 18.97 -7.36
CA LEU A 194 7.02 18.39 -7.76
C LEU A 194 7.56 19.11 -9.01
#